data_AF-A0A397AL13-F1
#
_entry.id   AF-A0A397AL13-F1
#
_cell.length_a   1.000
_cell.length_b   1.000
_cell.length_c   1.000
_cell.angle_alpha   90.00
_cell.angle_beta   90.00
_cell.angle_gamma   90.00
#
_symmetry.space_group_name_H-M   'P 1'
#
loop_
_entity.id
_entity.type
_entity.pdbx_description
1 polymer ?
#
loop_
_entity_poly.entity_id
_entity_poly.type
_entity_poly.pdbx_seq_one_letter_code
_entity_poly.pdbx_strand_id
1 'polypeptide(L)'
;MYNAFVLTTATGTSLHGASICISSSVSNNHADAVCLTSLCIVSKHPFYTSFLQYLEQLAVLGTCQHRWNTQANQLLQQSHHIVPSSDDSHHQPTVHFVEQCLTNLLHEVPMPRVGSAGVLCSIAEVQITLPTLSIAPLDWEFVEYTFQLVEPENLVALVHHALLEHSILILGTDNLFITAVATTIRLLLAPLQWDHVFIPVVPHGVDIATLLDAPVPFIAGAHASQAVVRFDMRDNRLHGSRARLPVLPPAAEALVTLLSSHLVGADGGESPPSLLPHILQDRRMRMHARLRESVEWGPSLNKSEGSNLSTSFLTSANPVRRTMVKWFRRLVCEYRAGLAKQGTKKFLAQKTGTAKVGWVGLHFVR
;
A
#
# COMPACT_ATOMS: atom_id res chain seq x y z
N MET A 1 -1.73 14.12 -0.09
CA MET A 1 -0.89 13.05 -0.67
C MET A 1 -1.10 11.75 0.09
N TYR A 2 -0.96 10.60 -0.56
CA TYR A 2 -1.05 9.28 0.06
C TYR A 2 0.32 8.61 0.01
N ASN A 3 0.79 8.00 1.10
CA ASN A 3 2.04 7.25 1.14
C ASN A 3 1.83 5.90 1.84
N ALA A 4 2.54 4.89 1.37
CA ALA A 4 2.89 3.73 2.18
C ALA A 4 4.40 3.77 2.44
N PHE A 5 4.87 3.13 3.52
CA PHE A 5 6.29 3.00 3.84
C PHE A 5 6.54 1.79 4.75
N VAL A 6 7.80 1.42 4.95
CA VAL A 6 8.21 0.40 5.92
C VAL A 6 9.31 0.95 6.81
N LEU A 7 9.21 0.66 8.10
CA LEU A 7 10.27 0.85 9.08
C LEU A 7 10.82 -0.51 9.48
N THR A 8 12.15 -0.63 9.60
CA THR A 8 12.78 -1.84 10.12
C THR A 8 13.09 -1.66 11.61
N THR A 9 12.62 -2.59 12.43
CA THR A 9 12.90 -2.60 13.87
C THR A 9 14.33 -3.09 14.18
N ALA A 10 14.80 -2.87 15.41
CA ALA A 10 16.09 -3.39 15.88
C ALA A 10 16.21 -4.94 15.84
N THR A 11 15.12 -5.67 15.63
CA THR A 11 15.11 -7.13 15.45
C THR A 11 15.05 -7.57 13.98
N GLY A 12 15.20 -6.64 13.03
CA GLY A 12 15.03 -6.88 11.59
C GLY A 12 13.58 -7.00 11.12
N THR A 13 12.60 -7.08 12.04
CA THR A 13 11.18 -7.21 11.67
C THR A 13 10.61 -5.91 11.09
N SER A 14 9.80 -6.02 10.03
CA SER A 14 9.15 -4.90 9.35
C SER A 14 7.93 -4.37 10.13
N LEU A 15 7.81 -3.05 10.21
CA LEU A 15 6.58 -2.33 10.54
C LEU A 15 6.08 -1.60 9.29
N HIS A 16 4.81 -1.75 8.99
CA HIS A 16 4.15 -1.24 7.80
C HIS A 16 3.38 0.05 8.13
N GLY A 17 3.79 1.15 7.51
CA GLY A 17 3.18 2.46 7.67
C GLY A 17 2.28 2.84 6.49
N ALA A 18 1.13 3.43 6.80
CA ALA A 18 0.26 4.12 5.85
C ALA A 18 0.07 5.57 6.34
N SER A 19 0.13 6.55 5.45
CA SER A 19 -0.08 7.95 5.82
C SER A 19 -0.79 8.78 4.74
N ILE A 20 -1.49 9.81 5.21
CA ILE A 20 -2.05 10.88 4.41
C ILE A 20 -1.43 12.21 4.84
N CYS A 21 -0.96 13.01 3.88
CA CYS A 21 -0.52 14.38 4.12
C CYS A 21 -1.57 15.36 3.58
N ILE A 22 -2.06 16.26 4.42
CA ILE A 22 -3.07 17.27 4.11
C ILE A 22 -2.44 18.65 4.27
N SER A 23 -2.42 19.42 3.18
CA SER A 23 -2.04 20.83 3.18
C SER A 23 -3.25 21.71 3.52
N SER A 24 -3.09 22.61 4.49
CA SER A 24 -3.99 23.74 4.71
C SER A 24 -3.24 25.05 4.52
N SER A 25 -3.77 25.90 3.65
CA SER A 25 -3.33 27.30 3.48
C SER A 25 -4.04 28.15 4.53
N VAL A 26 -3.31 28.60 5.56
CA VAL A 26 -3.86 29.51 6.58
C VAL A 26 -3.72 30.94 6.07
N SER A 27 -4.69 31.39 5.26
CA SER A 27 -4.68 32.72 4.64
C SER A 27 -5.03 33.81 5.66
N ASN A 28 -4.05 34.24 6.47
CA ASN A 28 -4.08 35.49 7.21
C ASN A 28 -2.66 36.02 7.44
N ASN A 29 -2.36 37.17 6.84
CA ASN A 29 -1.15 38.01 6.98
C ASN A 29 0.19 37.49 6.40
N HIS A 30 0.46 37.95 5.17
CA HIS A 30 1.79 38.21 4.57
C HIS A 30 2.88 37.12 4.47
N ALA A 31 2.64 35.90 4.94
CA ALA A 31 3.37 34.72 4.49
C ALA A 31 2.40 33.54 4.40
N ASP A 32 2.23 32.96 3.19
CA ASP A 32 1.39 31.77 2.98
C ASP A 32 2.07 30.52 3.55
N ALA A 33 2.01 30.39 4.88
CA ALA A 33 2.48 29.23 5.62
C ALA A 33 1.54 28.05 5.34
N VAL A 34 1.89 27.24 4.33
CA VAL A 34 1.22 25.97 4.04
C VAL A 34 1.48 25.00 5.20
N CYS A 35 0.50 24.86 6.09
CA CYS A 35 0.58 23.90 7.17
C CYS A 35 0.38 22.49 6.61
N LEU A 36 1.41 21.66 6.70
CA LEU A 36 1.38 20.25 6.30
C LEU A 36 1.09 19.39 7.53
N THR A 37 -0.17 18.96 7.66
CA THR A 37 -0.54 17.95 8.65
C THR A 37 -0.39 16.56 8.04
N SER A 38 0.01 15.58 8.85
CA SER A 38 0.14 14.18 8.41
C SER A 38 -0.52 13.28 9.43
N LEU A 39 -1.44 12.42 8.97
CA LEU A 39 -2.08 11.39 9.78
C LEU A 39 -1.54 10.04 9.32
N CYS A 40 -1.14 9.19 10.27
CA CYS A 40 -0.44 7.95 9.99
C CYS A 40 -0.91 6.80 10.91
N ILE A 41 -1.01 5.59 10.34
CA ILE A 41 -1.15 4.34 11.08
C ILE A 41 0.07 3.48 10.78
N VAL A 42 0.67 2.90 11.83
CA VAL A 42 1.78 1.95 11.72
C VAL A 42 1.36 0.62 12.34
N SER A 43 1.58 -0.48 11.64
CA SER A 43 1.12 -1.83 12.03
C SER A 43 2.19 -2.89 11.78
N LYS A 44 2.09 -4.03 12.43
CA LYS A 44 2.89 -5.24 12.10
C LYS A 44 2.44 -5.93 10.80
N HIS A 45 1.37 -5.45 10.16
CA HIS A 45 0.75 -6.08 8.99
C HIS A 45 0.49 -5.06 7.87
N PRO A 46 0.78 -5.40 6.59
CA PRO A 46 0.69 -4.48 5.45
C PRO A 46 -0.74 -4.29 4.95
N PHE A 47 -1.64 -3.78 5.80
CA PHE A 47 -3.00 -3.40 5.43
C PHE A 47 -3.03 -1.97 4.84
N TYR A 48 -2.14 -1.67 3.90
CA TYR A 48 -1.90 -0.29 3.45
C TYR A 48 -3.15 0.34 2.87
N THR A 49 -3.82 -0.32 1.91
CA THR A 49 -5.07 0.17 1.31
C THR A 49 -6.17 0.38 2.35
N SER A 50 -6.41 -0.58 3.23
CA SER A 50 -7.40 -0.47 4.31
C SER A 50 -7.11 0.72 5.23
N PHE A 51 -5.86 0.92 5.64
CA PHE A 51 -5.48 2.05 6.51
C PHE A 51 -5.52 3.40 5.79
N LEU A 52 -5.23 3.47 4.49
CA LEU A 52 -5.37 4.70 3.71
C LEU A 52 -6.85 5.11 3.55
N GLN A 53 -7.75 4.15 3.34
CA GLN A 53 -9.21 4.38 3.36
C GLN A 53 -9.67 4.89 4.74
N TYR A 54 -9.17 4.27 5.81
CA TYR A 54 -9.54 4.61 7.18
C TYR A 54 -9.05 6.01 7.56
N LEU A 55 -7.79 6.32 7.28
CA LEU A 55 -7.19 7.63 7.47
C LEU A 55 -7.96 8.73 6.72
N GLU A 56 -8.38 8.48 5.48
CA GLU A 56 -9.20 9.43 4.70
C GLU A 56 -10.52 9.77 5.41
N GLN A 57 -11.22 8.78 5.98
CA GLN A 57 -12.47 9.04 6.70
C GLN A 57 -12.22 9.69 8.06
N LEU A 58 -11.16 9.28 8.77
CA LEU A 58 -10.75 9.87 10.05
C LEU A 58 -10.40 11.36 9.91
N ALA A 59 -9.76 11.74 8.79
CA ALA A 59 -9.50 13.15 8.47
C ALA A 59 -10.77 13.97 8.29
N VAL A 60 -11.74 13.46 7.51
CA VAL A 60 -13.04 14.12 7.31
C VAL A 60 -13.78 14.24 8.64
N LEU A 61 -13.89 13.16 9.42
CA LEU A 61 -14.52 13.17 10.74
C LEU A 61 -13.85 14.14 11.72
N GLY A 62 -12.51 14.23 11.72
CA GLY A 62 -11.77 15.20 12.52
C GLY A 62 -12.09 16.64 12.16
N THR A 63 -12.24 16.97 10.87
CA THR A 63 -12.70 18.31 10.48
C THR A 63 -14.15 18.58 10.93
N CYS A 64 -15.06 17.61 10.83
CA CYS A 64 -16.44 17.76 11.31
C CYS A 64 -16.52 17.95 12.83
N GLN A 65 -15.76 17.16 13.60
CA GLN A 65 -15.65 17.25 15.06
C GLN A 65 -15.12 18.61 15.51
N HIS A 66 -14.04 19.10 14.89
CA HIS A 66 -13.47 20.40 15.20
C HIS A 66 -14.47 21.54 14.99
N ARG A 67 -15.20 21.52 13.87
CA ARG A 67 -16.26 22.50 13.55
C ARG A 67 -17.39 22.47 14.57
N TRP A 68 -17.93 21.28 14.87
CA TRP A 68 -19.04 21.11 15.80
C TRP A 68 -18.69 21.64 17.19
N ASN A 69 -17.53 21.26 17.73
CA ASN A 69 -17.07 21.74 19.03
C ASN A 69 -16.83 23.26 19.03
N THR A 70 -16.29 23.82 17.93
CA THR A 70 -16.10 25.28 17.80
C THR A 70 -17.43 26.03 17.76
N GLN A 71 -18.40 25.56 16.99
CA GLN A 71 -19.73 26.18 16.88
C GLN A 71 -20.53 26.08 18.18
N ALA A 72 -20.52 24.92 18.84
CA ALA A 72 -21.15 24.74 20.15
C ALA A 72 -20.55 25.72 21.19
N ASN A 73 -19.23 25.87 21.20
CA ASN A 73 -18.53 26.79 22.11
C ASN A 73 -18.87 28.25 21.82
N GLN A 74 -19.01 28.65 20.56
CA GLN A 74 -19.45 30.01 20.19
C GLN A 74 -20.88 30.32 20.64
N LEU A 75 -21.81 29.37 20.46
CA LEU A 75 -23.21 29.51 20.92
C LEU A 75 -23.31 29.59 22.45
N LEU A 76 -22.52 28.77 23.16
CA LEU A 76 -22.42 28.83 24.62
C LEU A 76 -21.87 30.18 25.09
N GLN A 77 -20.79 30.68 24.50
CA GLN A 77 -20.23 32.00 24.81
C GLN A 77 -21.25 33.14 24.60
N GLN A 78 -22.05 33.09 23.54
CA GLN A 78 -23.13 34.05 23.31
C GLN A 78 -24.21 34.00 24.41
N SER A 79 -24.55 32.80 24.90
CA SER A 79 -25.55 32.64 25.97
C SER A 79 -25.05 33.11 27.35
N HIS A 80 -23.78 32.86 27.70
CA HIS A 80 -23.22 33.23 29.01
C HIS A 80 -23.06 34.74 29.22
N HIS A 81 -23.15 35.57 28.17
CA HIS A 81 -23.15 37.03 28.32
C HIS A 81 -24.42 37.60 28.99
N ILE A 82 -25.46 36.79 29.23
CA ILE A 82 -26.75 37.25 29.77
C ILE A 82 -26.92 36.96 31.28
N VAL A 83 -26.22 35.97 31.85
CA VAL A 83 -26.34 35.60 33.28
C VAL A 83 -24.97 35.28 33.90
N PRO A 84 -24.49 36.08 34.87
CA PRO A 84 -23.38 35.70 35.73
C PRO A 84 -23.88 34.89 36.94
N SER A 85 -23.70 33.57 36.91
CA SER A 85 -23.94 32.68 38.06
C SER A 85 -22.68 31.86 38.34
N SER A 86 -22.23 31.90 39.59
CA SER A 86 -21.14 31.08 40.13
C SER A 86 -21.53 29.61 40.26
N ASP A 87 -20.51 28.76 40.31
CA ASP A 87 -20.55 27.38 40.84
C ASP A 87 -21.60 26.43 40.23
N ASP A 88 -21.33 25.94 39.02
CA ASP A 88 -21.48 24.49 38.80
C ASP A 88 -20.50 23.96 37.72
N SER A 89 -19.93 22.77 37.94
CA SER A 89 -18.90 22.19 37.06
C SER A 89 -19.50 21.42 35.88
N HIS A 90 -20.35 22.11 35.09
CA HIS A 90 -21.01 21.52 33.93
C HIS A 90 -20.00 20.96 32.91
N HIS A 91 -20.06 19.64 32.70
CA HIS A 91 -19.30 19.00 31.62
C HIS A 91 -19.79 19.51 30.27
N GLN A 92 -18.90 20.22 29.58
CA GLN A 92 -19.13 20.83 28.28
C GLN A 92 -19.38 19.75 27.21
N PRO A 93 -20.44 19.84 26.39
CA PRO A 93 -20.85 18.78 25.47
C PRO A 93 -19.97 18.73 24.20
N THR A 94 -18.72 18.30 24.36
CA THR A 94 -17.79 18.06 23.24
C THR A 94 -18.02 16.70 22.60
N VAL A 95 -18.03 16.65 21.27
CA VAL A 95 -18.08 15.39 20.51
C VAL A 95 -16.66 14.86 20.26
N HIS A 96 -16.51 13.54 20.33
CA HIS A 96 -15.23 12.81 20.34
C HIS A 96 -15.22 11.67 19.30
N PHE A 97 -15.66 11.97 18.07
CA PHE A 97 -15.80 10.99 17.00
C PHE A 97 -14.47 10.34 16.59
N VAL A 98 -13.38 11.11 16.53
CA VAL A 98 -12.03 10.63 16.19
C VAL A 98 -11.52 9.68 17.26
N GLU A 99 -11.65 10.05 18.54
CA GLU A 99 -11.22 9.27 19.69
C GLU A 99 -12.03 7.98 19.81
N GLN A 100 -13.35 8.03 19.56
CA GLN A 100 -14.21 6.85 19.51
C GLN A 100 -13.82 5.91 18.36
N CYS A 101 -13.56 6.44 17.16
CA CYS A 101 -13.09 5.63 16.02
C CYS A 101 -11.74 4.98 16.33
N LEU A 102 -10.77 5.74 16.85
CA LEU A 102 -9.45 5.21 17.24
C LEU A 102 -9.55 4.15 18.34
N THR A 103 -10.41 4.36 19.35
CA THR A 103 -10.68 3.38 20.41
C THR A 103 -11.23 2.09 19.83
N ASN A 104 -12.22 2.17 18.93
CA ASN A 104 -12.77 1.02 18.22
C ASN A 104 -11.67 0.28 17.43
N LEU A 105 -10.89 0.98 16.60
CA LEU A 105 -9.83 0.37 15.79
C LEU A 105 -8.72 -0.30 16.63
N LEU A 106 -8.35 0.28 17.77
CA LEU A 106 -7.22 -0.19 18.60
C LEU A 106 -7.61 -1.24 19.65
N HIS A 107 -8.87 -1.28 20.08
CA HIS A 107 -9.31 -2.10 21.23
C HIS A 107 -10.50 -3.01 20.94
N GLU A 108 -11.35 -2.70 19.96
CA GLU A 108 -12.59 -3.44 19.68
C GLU A 108 -12.51 -4.26 18.38
N VAL A 109 -11.86 -3.73 17.34
CA VAL A 109 -11.69 -4.42 16.06
C VAL A 109 -10.74 -5.61 16.23
N PRO A 110 -11.20 -6.87 16.04
CA PRO A 110 -10.36 -8.03 16.23
C PRO A 110 -9.34 -8.16 15.10
N MET A 111 -8.14 -8.65 15.42
CA MET A 111 -7.13 -8.92 14.40
C MET A 111 -7.59 -10.06 13.45
N PRO A 112 -7.51 -9.89 12.11
CA PRO A 112 -7.84 -10.95 11.15
C PRO A 112 -7.08 -12.25 11.43
N ARG A 113 -7.83 -13.35 11.56
CA ARG A 113 -7.25 -14.69 11.78
C ARG A 113 -6.76 -15.27 10.46
N VAL A 114 -5.71 -16.08 10.51
CA VAL A 114 -5.19 -16.80 9.34
C VAL A 114 -6.30 -17.72 8.81
N GLY A 115 -6.69 -17.54 7.55
CA GLY A 115 -7.75 -18.32 6.91
C GLY A 115 -9.18 -17.85 7.18
N SER A 116 -9.40 -16.70 7.83
CA SER A 116 -10.73 -16.05 7.83
C SER A 116 -11.03 -15.37 6.48
N ALA A 117 -12.21 -14.76 6.34
CA ALA A 117 -12.54 -13.89 5.21
C ALA A 117 -11.89 -12.48 5.30
N GLY A 118 -11.11 -12.20 6.35
CA GLY A 118 -10.76 -10.86 6.82
C GLY A 118 -11.53 -10.48 8.08
N VAL A 119 -11.58 -9.18 8.37
CA VAL A 119 -12.44 -8.52 9.37
C VAL A 119 -12.99 -7.24 8.77
N LEU A 120 -14.28 -6.97 8.99
CA LEU A 120 -14.94 -5.74 8.55
C LEU A 120 -14.97 -4.76 9.72
N CYS A 121 -14.48 -3.53 9.52
CA CYS A 121 -14.67 -2.41 10.43
C CYS A 121 -15.44 -1.28 9.73
N SER A 122 -16.10 -0.43 10.51
CA SER A 122 -16.90 0.70 10.00
C SER A 122 -16.39 2.00 10.60
N ILE A 123 -16.14 3.00 9.76
CA ILE A 123 -15.81 4.36 10.18
C ILE A 123 -16.84 5.32 9.58
N ALA A 124 -17.71 5.84 10.45
CA ALA A 124 -19.01 6.40 10.09
C ALA A 124 -19.76 5.45 9.12
N GLU A 125 -20.18 5.95 7.95
CA GLU A 125 -20.95 5.19 6.95
C GLU A 125 -20.09 4.28 6.06
N VAL A 126 -18.75 4.36 6.15
CA VAL A 126 -17.83 3.62 5.27
C VAL A 126 -17.39 2.32 5.91
N GLN A 127 -17.64 1.20 5.21
CA GLN A 127 -17.13 -0.12 5.58
C GLN A 127 -15.75 -0.36 4.96
N ILE A 128 -14.81 -0.83 5.78
CA ILE A 128 -13.42 -1.10 5.41
C ILE A 128 -13.09 -2.54 5.80
N THR A 129 -12.48 -3.28 4.87
CA THR A 129 -12.07 -4.66 5.11
C THR A 129 -10.58 -4.72 5.44
N LEU A 130 -10.24 -5.22 6.62
CA LEU A 130 -8.90 -5.70 6.95
C LEU A 130 -8.73 -7.11 6.36
N PRO A 131 -7.84 -7.34 5.38
CA PRO A 131 -7.74 -8.63 4.70
C PRO A 131 -7.22 -9.73 5.63
N THR A 132 -7.55 -10.99 5.30
CA THR A 132 -7.07 -12.15 6.08
C THR A 132 -5.55 -12.23 6.10
N LEU A 133 -4.99 -12.62 7.25
CA LEU A 133 -3.58 -12.96 7.34
C LEU A 133 -3.29 -14.24 6.54
N SER A 134 -2.19 -14.21 5.81
CA SER A 134 -1.69 -15.29 4.98
C SER A 134 -0.18 -15.40 5.20
N ILE A 135 0.41 -16.57 4.93
CA ILE A 135 1.85 -16.87 5.15
C ILE A 135 2.78 -15.86 4.45
N ALA A 136 2.31 -15.23 3.37
CA ALA A 136 2.72 -13.85 3.05
C ALA A 136 1.44 -12.99 2.98
N PRO A 137 1.27 -11.96 3.84
CA PRO A 137 0.09 -11.10 3.83
C PRO A 137 0.05 -10.29 2.54
N LEU A 138 -1.10 -10.28 1.89
CA LEU A 138 -1.24 -9.86 0.49
C LEU A 138 -2.19 -8.66 0.41
N ASP A 139 -1.63 -7.49 0.10
CA ASP A 139 -2.39 -6.38 -0.47
C ASP A 139 -2.51 -6.63 -1.98
N TRP A 140 -3.68 -7.09 -2.40
CA TRP A 140 -3.94 -7.48 -3.80
C TRP A 140 -4.06 -6.25 -4.72
N GLU A 141 -4.36 -5.08 -4.17
CA GLU A 141 -4.34 -3.84 -4.94
C GLU A 141 -2.92 -3.39 -5.23
N PHE A 142 -1.97 -3.53 -4.29
CA PHE A 142 -0.56 -3.19 -4.55
C PHE A 142 0.05 -4.08 -5.65
N VAL A 143 -0.35 -5.36 -5.70
CA VAL A 143 -0.01 -6.25 -6.81
C VAL A 143 -0.68 -5.80 -8.11
N GLU A 144 -1.97 -5.43 -8.07
CA GLU A 144 -2.66 -4.88 -9.24
C GLU A 144 -1.98 -3.61 -9.76
N TYR A 145 -1.60 -2.66 -8.88
CA TYR A 145 -0.90 -1.45 -9.27
C TYR A 145 0.44 -1.78 -9.95
N THR A 146 1.18 -2.76 -9.43
CA THR A 146 2.46 -3.21 -10.02
C THR A 146 2.27 -3.73 -11.45
N PHE A 147 1.29 -4.61 -11.69
CA PHE A 147 0.93 -5.09 -13.04
C PHE A 147 0.29 -4.02 -13.94
N GLN A 148 0.00 -2.82 -13.43
CA GLN A 148 -0.47 -1.67 -14.20
C GLN A 148 0.65 -0.64 -14.49
N LEU A 149 1.83 -0.79 -13.89
CA LEU A 149 2.94 0.18 -13.91
C LEU A 149 4.26 -0.39 -14.44
N VAL A 150 4.44 -1.71 -14.42
CA VAL A 150 5.69 -2.39 -14.82
C VAL A 150 5.37 -3.47 -15.85
N GLU A 151 6.01 -3.42 -17.02
CA GLU A 151 5.89 -4.48 -18.03
C GLU A 151 6.40 -5.85 -17.52
N PRO A 152 5.84 -6.98 -17.97
CA PRO A 152 6.21 -8.32 -17.52
C PRO A 152 7.71 -8.62 -17.63
N GLU A 153 8.34 -8.17 -18.72
CA GLU A 153 9.75 -8.30 -19.03
C GLU A 153 10.61 -7.68 -17.91
N ASN A 154 10.29 -6.44 -17.52
CA ASN A 154 10.97 -5.73 -16.43
C ASN A 154 10.61 -6.31 -15.06
N LEU A 155 9.36 -6.73 -14.83
CA LEU A 155 8.96 -7.35 -13.56
C LEU A 155 9.72 -8.67 -13.32
N VAL A 156 9.88 -9.49 -14.35
CA VAL A 156 10.68 -10.73 -14.29
C VAL A 156 12.17 -10.41 -14.15
N ALA A 157 12.69 -9.37 -14.82
CA ALA A 157 14.07 -8.93 -14.63
C ALA A 157 14.35 -8.42 -13.19
N LEU A 158 13.41 -7.68 -12.58
CA LEU A 158 13.50 -7.21 -11.20
C LEU A 158 13.45 -8.37 -10.19
N VAL A 159 12.55 -9.34 -10.39
CA VAL A 159 12.53 -10.57 -9.58
C VAL A 159 13.82 -11.38 -9.77
N HIS A 160 14.36 -11.46 -10.97
CA HIS A 160 15.64 -12.14 -11.25
C HIS A 160 16.83 -11.44 -10.58
N HIS A 161 16.87 -10.10 -10.59
CA HIS A 161 17.86 -9.34 -9.83
C HIS A 161 17.76 -9.61 -8.32
N ALA A 162 16.55 -9.69 -7.77
CA ALA A 162 16.32 -9.99 -6.36
C ALA A 162 16.66 -11.45 -5.98
N LEU A 163 16.39 -12.43 -6.86
CA LEU A 163 16.82 -13.83 -6.69
C LEU A 163 18.34 -14.02 -6.75
N LEU A 164 19.08 -13.02 -7.27
CA LEU A 164 20.53 -12.97 -7.31
C LEU A 164 21.11 -12.01 -6.25
N GLU A 165 20.29 -11.54 -5.30
CA GLU A 165 20.68 -10.62 -4.23
C GLU A 165 21.39 -9.34 -4.73
N HIS A 166 20.99 -8.82 -5.90
CA HIS A 166 21.45 -7.52 -6.37
C HIS A 166 20.75 -6.37 -5.67
N SER A 167 21.45 -5.25 -5.47
CA SER A 167 20.83 -3.99 -5.04
C SER A 167 19.91 -3.42 -6.13
N ILE A 168 18.64 -3.23 -5.79
CA ILE A 168 17.58 -2.68 -6.63
C ILE A 168 17.14 -1.34 -6.03
N LEU A 169 17.30 -0.28 -6.82
CA LEU A 169 16.61 0.99 -6.62
C LEU A 169 15.39 1.07 -7.56
N ILE A 170 14.32 1.68 -7.09
CA ILE A 170 13.05 1.90 -7.81
C ILE A 170 12.75 3.40 -7.75
N LEU A 171 12.65 4.06 -8.91
CA LEU A 171 12.37 5.51 -9.00
C LEU A 171 10.96 5.77 -9.52
N GLY A 172 10.25 6.74 -8.92
CA GLY A 172 8.91 7.13 -9.34
C GLY A 172 8.42 8.46 -8.77
N THR A 173 7.20 8.86 -9.12
CA THR A 173 6.58 10.13 -8.68
C THR A 173 5.74 10.03 -7.40
N ASP A 174 5.11 8.88 -7.17
CA ASP A 174 4.18 8.69 -6.05
C ASP A 174 4.65 7.54 -5.16
N ASN A 175 5.09 7.87 -3.94
CA ASN A 175 5.62 6.96 -2.91
C ASN A 175 4.77 5.69 -2.68
N LEU A 176 3.45 5.81 -2.84
CA LEU A 176 2.52 4.69 -2.74
C LEU A 176 2.82 3.60 -3.79
N PHE A 177 3.05 4.00 -5.05
CA PHE A 177 3.30 3.08 -6.15
C PHE A 177 4.72 2.50 -6.11
N ILE A 178 5.70 3.29 -5.70
CA ILE A 178 7.07 2.81 -5.42
C ILE A 178 7.01 1.70 -4.36
N THR A 179 6.24 1.89 -3.29
CA THR A 179 6.00 0.86 -2.27
C THR A 179 5.24 -0.34 -2.82
N ALA A 180 4.24 -0.14 -3.69
CA ALA A 180 3.50 -1.23 -4.32
C ALA A 180 4.41 -2.14 -5.14
N VAL A 181 5.29 -1.57 -5.97
CA VAL A 181 6.28 -2.33 -6.76
C VAL A 181 7.28 -3.04 -5.84
N ALA A 182 7.91 -2.32 -4.89
CA ALA A 182 8.89 -2.89 -3.97
C ALA A 182 8.33 -4.06 -3.14
N THR A 183 7.11 -3.91 -2.61
CA THR A 183 6.45 -4.97 -1.83
C THR A 183 5.97 -6.13 -2.69
N THR A 184 5.59 -5.89 -3.95
CA THR A 184 5.21 -6.94 -4.91
C THR A 184 6.42 -7.77 -5.37
N ILE A 185 7.59 -7.14 -5.60
CA ILE A 185 8.85 -7.87 -5.85
C ILE A 185 9.20 -8.76 -4.65
N ARG A 186 9.13 -8.22 -3.43
CA ARG A 186 9.38 -9.01 -2.21
C ARG A 186 8.39 -10.17 -2.02
N LEU A 187 7.13 -9.99 -2.42
CA LEU A 187 6.11 -11.04 -2.43
C LEU A 187 6.40 -12.14 -3.47
N LEU A 188 6.89 -11.76 -4.66
CA LEU A 188 7.20 -12.65 -5.78
C LEU A 188 8.36 -13.62 -5.48
N LEU A 189 9.21 -13.31 -4.49
CA LEU A 189 10.28 -14.21 -4.01
C LEU A 189 9.75 -15.44 -3.24
N ALA A 190 8.52 -15.41 -2.74
CA ALA A 190 7.97 -16.46 -1.89
C ALA A 190 8.08 -17.85 -2.56
N PRO A 191 8.59 -18.90 -1.88
CA PRO A 191 8.74 -19.03 -0.42
C PRO A 191 10.05 -18.48 0.15
N LEU A 192 10.96 -17.97 -0.69
CA LEU A 192 12.14 -17.24 -0.21
C LEU A 192 11.70 -15.91 0.41
N GLN A 193 12.56 -15.36 1.25
CA GLN A 193 12.36 -14.05 1.89
C GLN A 193 13.53 -13.14 1.54
N TRP A 194 13.28 -11.83 1.53
CA TRP A 194 14.34 -10.83 1.38
C TRP A 194 14.81 -10.43 2.77
N ASP A 195 15.93 -11.02 3.20
CA ASP A 195 16.50 -10.83 4.53
C ASP A 195 17.46 -9.63 4.60
N HIS A 196 17.76 -9.00 3.45
CA HIS A 196 18.61 -7.81 3.32
C HIS A 196 17.80 -6.51 3.48
N VAL A 197 18.46 -5.35 3.28
CA VAL A 197 17.87 -4.02 3.49
C VAL A 197 16.62 -3.82 2.62
N PHE A 198 15.52 -3.34 3.22
CA PHE A 198 14.24 -3.09 2.54
C PHE A 198 13.69 -1.70 2.94
N ILE A 199 13.83 -0.70 2.05
CA ILE A 199 13.46 0.70 2.31
C ILE A 199 12.59 1.21 1.13
N PRO A 200 11.30 0.85 1.06
CA PRO A 200 10.46 1.08 -0.11
C PRO A 200 10.17 2.56 -0.41
N VAL A 201 10.43 3.45 0.56
CA VAL A 201 10.49 4.90 0.38
C VAL A 201 11.64 5.43 1.23
N VAL A 202 12.70 5.92 0.59
CA VAL A 202 13.83 6.62 1.21
C VAL A 202 13.36 8.04 1.56
N PRO A 203 13.48 8.49 2.82
CA PRO A 203 13.11 9.87 3.19
C PRO A 203 13.96 10.91 2.47
N HIS A 204 13.38 12.05 2.08
CA HIS A 204 14.08 13.12 1.35
C HIS A 204 15.32 13.69 2.06
N GLY A 205 15.42 13.54 3.40
CA GLY A 205 16.58 13.95 4.20
C GLY A 205 17.69 12.90 4.32
N VAL A 206 17.52 11.72 3.70
CA VAL A 206 18.57 10.69 3.61
C VAL A 206 19.23 10.81 2.24
N ASP A 207 20.55 10.98 2.23
CA ASP A 207 21.32 10.99 0.98
C ASP A 207 21.34 9.60 0.35
N ILE A 208 20.82 9.51 -0.87
CA ILE A 208 20.71 8.27 -1.65
C ILE A 208 22.08 7.69 -2.01
N ALA A 209 23.15 8.51 -2.08
CA ALA A 209 24.51 8.03 -2.29
C ALA A 209 24.95 7.08 -1.17
N THR A 210 24.65 7.41 0.09
CA THR A 210 25.00 6.57 1.25
C THR A 210 24.35 5.18 1.23
N LEU A 211 23.20 5.06 0.56
CA LEU A 211 22.53 3.78 0.33
C LEU A 211 23.15 3.02 -0.85
N LEU A 212 23.58 3.72 -1.90
CA LEU A 212 24.21 3.12 -3.09
C LEU A 212 25.64 2.63 -2.81
N ASP A 213 26.35 3.28 -1.90
CA ASP A 213 27.66 2.87 -1.39
C ASP A 213 27.57 1.75 -0.34
N ALA A 214 26.36 1.30 0.03
CA ALA A 214 26.18 0.22 1.00
C ALA A 214 26.75 -1.11 0.45
N PRO A 215 27.61 -1.83 1.20
CA PRO A 215 28.23 -3.08 0.75
C PRO A 215 27.28 -4.30 0.80
N VAL A 216 26.03 -4.09 1.18
CA VAL A 216 24.99 -5.12 1.31
C VAL A 216 23.88 -4.90 0.28
N PRO A 217 23.20 -5.97 -0.18
CA PRO A 217 22.04 -5.84 -1.05
C PRO A 217 20.94 -4.97 -0.42
N PHE A 218 20.19 -4.26 -1.26
CA PHE A 218 18.97 -3.56 -0.83
C PHE A 218 17.87 -3.65 -1.89
N ILE A 219 16.61 -3.63 -1.46
CA ILE A 219 15.48 -3.21 -2.28
C ILE A 219 14.99 -1.88 -1.70
N ALA A 220 15.12 -0.82 -2.48
CA ALA A 220 14.76 0.52 -2.03
C ALA A 220 14.02 1.31 -3.10
N GLY A 221 13.29 2.34 -2.65
CA GLY A 221 12.51 3.22 -3.51
C GLY A 221 12.75 4.68 -3.20
N ALA A 222 12.89 5.53 -4.22
CA ALA A 222 13.13 6.97 -4.03
C ALA A 222 12.33 7.82 -5.02
N HIS A 223 12.05 9.07 -4.65
CA HIS A 223 11.34 9.98 -5.54
C HIS A 223 12.24 10.38 -6.72
N ALA A 224 11.68 10.49 -7.93
CA ALA A 224 12.43 10.73 -9.17
C ALA A 224 13.28 12.04 -9.19
N SER A 225 13.08 12.95 -8.22
CA SER A 225 13.97 14.12 -8.02
C SER A 225 15.28 13.81 -7.28
N GLN A 226 15.45 12.60 -6.73
CA GLN A 226 16.66 12.15 -6.03
C GLN A 226 17.57 11.41 -7.03
N ALA A 227 18.41 12.18 -7.73
CA ALA A 227 18.99 11.78 -9.01
C ALA A 227 20.21 10.83 -8.93
N VAL A 228 19.97 9.53 -8.71
CA VAL A 228 20.88 8.46 -9.17
C VAL A 228 20.07 7.29 -9.73
N VAL A 229 20.33 6.89 -10.99
CA VAL A 229 19.37 6.08 -11.77
C VAL A 229 19.66 4.57 -11.75
N ARG A 230 18.76 3.80 -11.11
CA ARG A 230 18.39 2.43 -11.51
C ARG A 230 16.88 2.22 -11.33
N PHE A 231 16.32 1.35 -12.17
CA PHE A 231 14.89 1.18 -12.53
C PHE A 231 13.99 2.40 -12.38
N ASP A 232 13.72 3.10 -13.50
CA ASP A 232 12.75 4.19 -13.57
C ASP A 232 11.36 3.67 -13.95
N MET A 233 10.36 3.89 -13.08
CA MET A 233 8.95 3.52 -13.32
C MET A 233 8.23 4.41 -14.33
N ARG A 234 8.72 5.62 -14.61
CA ARG A 234 8.10 6.56 -15.57
C ARG A 234 8.33 6.12 -17.01
N ASP A 235 9.60 5.88 -17.34
CA ASP A 235 10.04 5.42 -18.65
C ASP A 235 10.01 3.89 -18.76
N ASN A 236 9.71 3.19 -17.66
CA ASN A 236 9.79 1.74 -17.50
C ASN A 236 11.16 1.18 -17.97
N ARG A 237 12.25 1.77 -17.46
CA ARG A 237 13.62 1.50 -17.92
C ARG A 237 14.52 0.93 -16.83
N LEU A 238 14.99 -0.29 -17.05
CA LEU A 238 16.02 -0.92 -16.22
C LEU A 238 17.42 -0.46 -16.64
N HIS A 239 17.94 0.60 -16.00
CA HIS A 239 19.31 1.07 -16.21
C HIS A 239 20.31 0.06 -15.65
N GLY A 240 20.87 -0.78 -16.53
CA GLY A 240 21.56 -2.02 -16.17
C GLY A 240 22.77 -1.86 -15.23
N SER A 241 22.98 -2.88 -14.39
CA SER A 241 24.30 -3.18 -13.84
C SER A 241 25.23 -3.67 -14.97
N ARG A 242 26.55 -3.52 -14.82
CA ARG A 242 27.53 -4.08 -15.77
C ARG A 242 27.69 -5.61 -15.66
N ALA A 243 27.06 -6.24 -14.67
CA ALA A 243 27.05 -7.69 -14.52
C ALA A 243 26.26 -8.37 -15.65
N ARG A 244 26.86 -9.40 -16.27
CA ARG A 244 26.09 -10.34 -17.10
C ARG A 244 25.16 -11.14 -16.18
N LEU A 245 23.85 -10.96 -16.34
CA LEU A 245 22.87 -11.88 -15.77
C LEU A 245 23.07 -13.29 -16.35
N PRO A 246 22.82 -14.36 -15.59
CA PRO A 246 22.73 -15.71 -16.13
C PRO A 246 21.50 -15.82 -17.05
N VAL A 247 21.48 -16.84 -17.91
CA VAL A 247 20.33 -17.09 -18.80
C VAL A 247 19.12 -17.49 -17.95
N LEU A 248 17.97 -16.89 -18.22
CA LEU A 248 16.71 -17.24 -17.55
C LEU A 248 16.32 -18.69 -17.87
N PRO A 249 15.74 -19.45 -16.93
CA PRO A 249 15.18 -20.76 -17.24
C PRO A 249 13.98 -20.60 -18.18
N PRO A 250 13.71 -21.55 -19.11
CA PRO A 250 12.61 -21.44 -20.08
C PRO A 250 11.21 -21.25 -19.45
N ALA A 251 11.03 -21.64 -18.19
CA ALA A 251 9.79 -21.38 -17.45
C ALA A 251 9.56 -19.87 -17.17
N ALA A 252 10.61 -19.07 -17.02
CA ALA A 252 10.51 -17.62 -16.86
C ALA A 252 10.22 -16.94 -18.21
N GLU A 253 10.85 -17.39 -19.31
CA GLU A 253 10.58 -16.90 -20.66
C GLU A 253 9.12 -17.20 -21.10
N ALA A 254 8.62 -18.39 -20.76
CA ALA A 254 7.22 -18.76 -20.93
C ALA A 254 6.27 -17.92 -20.06
N LEU A 255 6.68 -17.55 -18.84
CA LEU A 255 5.89 -16.68 -17.95
C LEU A 255 5.82 -15.24 -18.47
N VAL A 256 6.92 -14.69 -19.01
CA VAL A 256 6.91 -13.40 -19.72
C VAL A 256 5.94 -13.47 -20.90
N THR A 257 6.13 -14.45 -21.79
CA THR A 257 5.28 -14.63 -22.99
C THR A 257 3.80 -14.73 -22.63
N LEU A 258 3.45 -15.46 -21.56
CA LEU A 258 2.09 -15.61 -21.08
C LEU A 258 1.53 -14.28 -20.54
N LEU A 259 2.26 -13.60 -19.65
CA LEU A 259 1.83 -12.31 -19.09
C LEU A 259 1.63 -11.26 -20.20
N SER A 260 2.58 -11.15 -21.13
CA SER A 260 2.51 -10.22 -22.25
C SER A 260 1.37 -10.59 -23.22
N SER A 261 1.05 -11.88 -23.40
CA SER A 261 -0.15 -12.29 -24.16
C SER A 261 -1.47 -11.82 -23.52
N HIS A 262 -1.54 -11.77 -22.19
CA HIS A 262 -2.70 -11.25 -21.45
C HIS A 262 -2.77 -9.72 -21.39
N LEU A 263 -1.68 -9.02 -21.72
CA LEU A 263 -1.67 -7.56 -21.96
C LEU A 263 -2.06 -7.21 -23.41
N VAL A 264 -1.54 -7.96 -24.40
CA VAL A 264 -1.76 -7.67 -25.83
C VAL A 264 -3.20 -8.00 -26.27
N GLY A 265 -3.86 -8.98 -25.65
CA GLY A 265 -5.27 -9.30 -25.92
C GLY A 265 -6.30 -8.27 -25.42
N ALA A 266 -5.91 -7.01 -25.22
CA ALA A 266 -6.68 -6.00 -24.49
C ALA A 266 -6.86 -4.66 -25.21
N ASP A 267 -5.92 -4.23 -26.05
CA ASP A 267 -6.08 -3.01 -26.85
C ASP A 267 -5.23 -3.05 -28.14
N GLY A 268 -5.72 -2.38 -29.18
CA GLY A 268 -5.22 -2.49 -30.56
C GLY A 268 -4.21 -1.43 -30.97
N GLY A 269 -3.05 -1.39 -30.30
CA GLY A 269 -1.98 -0.42 -30.56
C GLY A 269 -1.73 0.52 -29.37
N GLU A 270 -0.49 0.99 -29.24
CA GLU A 270 0.05 1.88 -28.20
C GLU A 270 -0.45 1.61 -26.76
N SER A 271 0.38 0.95 -25.94
CA SER A 271 0.10 0.70 -24.52
C SER A 271 -0.29 1.99 -23.79
N PRO A 272 -1.57 2.17 -23.39
CA PRO A 272 -2.03 3.46 -22.89
C PRO A 272 -1.37 3.79 -21.55
N PRO A 273 -0.98 5.07 -21.32
CA PRO A 273 -0.29 5.48 -20.11
C PRO A 273 -1.10 5.12 -18.88
N SER A 274 -0.42 4.70 -17.81
CA SER A 274 -1.12 4.21 -16.62
C SER A 274 -2.10 5.26 -16.09
N LEU A 275 -3.36 4.86 -15.90
CA LEU A 275 -4.40 5.74 -15.36
C LEU A 275 -4.25 5.96 -13.85
N LEU A 276 -3.38 5.19 -13.19
CA LEU A 276 -3.24 5.16 -11.74
C LEU A 276 -2.79 6.49 -11.09
N PRO A 277 -1.83 7.27 -11.63
CA PRO A 277 -1.53 8.60 -11.13
C PRO A 277 -2.73 9.55 -11.21
N HIS A 278 -3.49 9.49 -12.31
CA HIS A 278 -4.73 10.25 -12.50
C HIS A 278 -5.81 9.83 -11.50
N ILE A 279 -6.05 8.53 -11.30
CA ILE A 279 -7.01 8.03 -10.30
C ILE A 279 -6.61 8.45 -8.87
N LEU A 280 -5.32 8.46 -8.53
CA LEU A 280 -4.82 9.05 -7.28
C LEU A 280 -5.03 10.56 -7.21
N GLN A 281 -4.87 11.28 -8.33
CA GLN A 281 -5.12 12.73 -8.40
C GLN A 281 -6.61 13.04 -8.21
N ASP A 282 -7.51 12.30 -8.85
CA ASP A 282 -8.96 12.44 -8.67
C ASP A 282 -9.42 12.05 -7.26
N ARG A 283 -8.77 11.05 -6.64
CA ARG A 283 -9.01 10.72 -5.23
C ARG A 283 -8.45 11.78 -4.28
N ARG A 284 -7.28 12.36 -4.57
CA ARG A 284 -6.74 13.54 -3.85
C ARG A 284 -7.72 14.73 -3.96
N MET A 285 -8.20 15.04 -5.16
CA MET A 285 -9.13 16.15 -5.41
C MET A 285 -10.46 15.95 -4.69
N ARG A 286 -11.09 14.77 -4.77
CA ARG A 286 -12.34 14.48 -4.04
C ARG A 286 -12.17 14.47 -2.52
N MET A 287 -11.03 14.02 -2.00
CA MET A 287 -10.72 14.13 -0.57
C MET A 287 -10.62 15.61 -0.15
N HIS A 288 -9.90 16.43 -0.90
CA HIS A 288 -9.81 17.87 -0.63
C HIS A 288 -11.15 18.60 -0.82
N ALA A 289 -12.02 18.13 -1.74
CA ALA A 289 -13.39 18.62 -1.88
C ALA A 289 -14.20 18.34 -0.61
N ARG A 290 -14.25 17.10 -0.10
CA ARG A 290 -14.97 16.75 1.15
C ARG A 290 -14.46 17.52 2.38
N LEU A 291 -13.15 17.78 2.46
CA LEU A 291 -12.54 18.62 3.51
C LEU A 291 -12.93 20.11 3.37
N ARG A 292 -13.35 20.56 2.19
CA ARG A 292 -13.85 21.92 1.90
C ARG A 292 -15.38 22.05 1.94
N GLU A 293 -16.13 21.07 1.47
CA GLU A 293 -17.61 21.06 1.50
C GLU A 293 -18.13 21.11 2.95
N SER A 294 -17.40 20.49 3.89
CA SER A 294 -17.64 20.64 5.33
C SER A 294 -17.44 22.07 5.87
N VAL A 295 -16.92 23.02 5.08
CA VAL A 295 -16.85 24.46 5.43
C VAL A 295 -18.21 25.15 5.24
N GLU A 296 -19.04 24.69 4.31
CA GLU A 296 -20.16 25.49 3.78
C GLU A 296 -21.55 25.02 4.24
N TRP A 297 -21.66 23.88 4.92
CA TRP A 297 -22.96 23.28 5.21
C TRP A 297 -23.63 23.78 6.51
N GLY A 298 -24.59 24.69 6.33
CA GLY A 298 -25.70 24.86 7.29
C GLY A 298 -26.66 23.65 7.27
N PRO A 299 -27.62 23.55 8.21
CA PRO A 299 -28.39 22.33 8.43
C PRO A 299 -29.47 22.08 7.35
N SER A 300 -29.11 21.34 6.29
CA SER A 300 -30.05 20.89 5.25
C SER A 300 -29.75 19.47 4.73
N LEU A 301 -29.95 18.47 5.60
CA LEU A 301 -29.72 17.03 5.35
C LEU A 301 -30.69 16.44 4.30
N ASN A 302 -30.48 16.74 3.01
CA ASN A 302 -31.24 16.17 1.89
C ASN A 302 -30.50 14.98 1.25
N LYS A 303 -31.25 13.93 0.89
CA LYS A 303 -30.72 12.64 0.42
C LYS A 303 -30.46 12.58 -1.09
N SER A 304 -29.19 12.64 -1.48
CA SER A 304 -28.60 11.97 -2.65
C SER A 304 -27.06 12.10 -2.54
N GLU A 305 -26.24 11.11 -2.84
CA GLU A 305 -26.42 9.99 -3.77
C GLU A 305 -26.22 8.61 -3.13
N GLY A 306 -27.05 7.64 -3.53
CA GLY A 306 -26.79 6.21 -3.27
C GLY A 306 -25.76 5.65 -4.26
N SER A 307 -24.47 5.92 -4.04
CA SER A 307 -23.39 5.31 -4.83
C SER A 307 -22.90 4.00 -4.18
N ASN A 308 -22.64 2.97 -5.01
CA ASN A 308 -22.02 1.73 -4.56
C ASN A 308 -20.53 2.00 -4.25
N LEU A 309 -20.25 2.51 -3.04
CA LEU A 309 -18.91 2.92 -2.64
C LEU A 309 -17.98 1.69 -2.54
N SER A 310 -17.25 1.44 -3.63
CA SER A 310 -16.47 0.22 -3.79
C SER A 310 -15.32 0.17 -2.79
N THR A 311 -15.13 -0.99 -2.16
CA THR A 311 -14.16 -1.21 -1.07
C THR A 311 -12.69 -1.26 -1.51
N SER A 312 -12.39 -1.03 -2.81
CA SER A 312 -11.01 -0.94 -3.31
C SER A 312 -10.52 0.52 -3.36
N PHE A 313 -9.32 0.77 -2.88
CA PHE A 313 -8.72 2.09 -2.72
C PHE A 313 -8.54 2.85 -4.05
N LEU A 314 -8.20 2.18 -5.16
CA LEU A 314 -8.13 2.81 -6.49
C LEU A 314 -9.02 2.10 -7.52
N THR A 315 -10.34 2.31 -7.43
CA THR A 315 -11.25 1.93 -8.52
C THR A 315 -10.97 2.70 -9.81
N SER A 316 -10.58 1.97 -10.85
CA SER A 316 -11.17 2.18 -12.19
C SER A 316 -11.72 0.85 -12.70
N ALA A 317 -12.76 0.91 -13.52
CA ALA A 317 -13.47 -0.28 -13.99
C ALA A 317 -12.86 -0.85 -15.28
N ASN A 318 -11.57 -1.22 -15.26
CA ASN A 318 -10.97 -1.95 -16.39
C ASN A 318 -11.13 -3.48 -16.20
N PRO A 319 -11.97 -4.17 -16.99
CA PRO A 319 -12.26 -5.59 -16.80
C PRO A 319 -11.08 -6.51 -17.15
N VAL A 320 -10.17 -6.06 -18.02
CA VAL A 320 -9.02 -6.86 -18.50
C VAL A 320 -8.07 -7.15 -17.34
N ARG A 321 -7.67 -6.12 -16.60
CA ARG A 321 -6.56 -6.22 -15.62
C ARG A 321 -6.95 -7.03 -14.38
N ARG A 322 -8.24 -7.06 -14.03
CA ARG A 322 -8.82 -8.03 -13.08
C ARG A 322 -8.61 -9.49 -13.48
N THR A 323 -8.51 -9.81 -14.76
CA THR A 323 -8.22 -11.18 -15.22
C THR A 323 -6.77 -11.56 -14.94
N MET A 324 -5.80 -10.66 -15.13
CA MET A 324 -4.42 -10.87 -14.71
C MET A 324 -4.31 -11.05 -13.19
N VAL A 325 -4.97 -10.20 -12.38
CA VAL A 325 -4.95 -10.33 -10.91
C VAL A 325 -5.59 -11.65 -10.46
N LYS A 326 -6.70 -12.08 -11.08
CA LYS A 326 -7.32 -13.40 -10.83
C LYS A 326 -6.38 -14.55 -11.24
N TRP A 327 -5.73 -14.46 -12.40
CA TRP A 327 -4.82 -15.49 -12.90
C TRP A 327 -3.55 -15.58 -12.04
N PHE A 328 -2.93 -14.45 -11.69
CA PHE A 328 -1.77 -14.40 -10.81
C PHE A 328 -2.12 -14.87 -9.39
N ARG A 329 -3.25 -14.45 -8.83
CA ARG A 329 -3.79 -14.99 -7.57
C ARG A 329 -4.01 -16.50 -7.64
N ARG A 330 -4.51 -17.01 -8.78
CA ARG A 330 -4.66 -18.45 -9.03
C ARG A 330 -3.30 -19.15 -9.08
N LEU A 331 -2.33 -18.64 -9.84
CA LEU A 331 -0.97 -19.20 -9.93
C LEU A 331 -0.28 -19.20 -8.56
N VAL A 332 -0.35 -18.11 -7.80
CA VAL A 332 0.22 -18.04 -6.44
C VAL A 332 -0.47 -19.03 -5.50
N CYS A 333 -1.79 -19.22 -5.60
CA CYS A 333 -2.51 -20.26 -4.85
C CYS A 333 -2.13 -21.69 -5.28
N GLU A 334 -2.04 -21.97 -6.58
CA GLU A 334 -1.66 -23.28 -7.12
C GLU A 334 -0.19 -23.62 -6.80
N TYR A 335 0.71 -22.65 -6.88
CA TYR A 335 2.11 -22.77 -6.48
C TYR A 335 2.26 -23.03 -4.97
N ARG A 336 1.55 -22.27 -4.11
CA ARG A 336 1.51 -22.52 -2.65
C ARG A 336 0.89 -23.88 -2.31
N ALA A 337 -0.15 -24.30 -3.02
CA ALA A 337 -0.73 -25.64 -2.87
C ALA A 337 0.23 -26.75 -3.36
N GLY A 338 1.04 -26.48 -4.39
CA GLY A 338 2.12 -27.35 -4.85
C GLY A 338 3.22 -27.51 -3.80
N LEU A 339 3.72 -26.40 -3.25
CA LEU A 339 4.68 -26.39 -2.14
C LEU A 339 4.16 -27.16 -0.91
N ALA A 340 2.89 -26.97 -0.54
CA ALA A 340 2.26 -27.70 0.56
C ALA A 340 2.16 -29.21 0.28
N LYS A 341 1.94 -29.63 -0.97
CA LYS A 341 1.89 -31.04 -1.39
C LYS A 341 3.27 -31.69 -1.52
N GLN A 342 4.30 -30.94 -1.92
CA GLN A 342 5.67 -31.46 -2.09
C GLN A 342 6.48 -31.43 -0.78
N GLY A 343 6.15 -30.52 0.13
CA GLY A 343 6.90 -30.23 1.35
C GLY A 343 8.14 -29.37 1.07
N THR A 344 8.27 -28.25 1.80
CA THR A 344 9.34 -27.24 1.59
C THR A 344 10.75 -27.82 1.58
N LYS A 345 11.01 -28.90 2.34
CA LYS A 345 12.32 -29.59 2.38
C LYS A 345 12.73 -30.25 1.06
N LYS A 346 11.80 -30.59 0.15
CA LYS A 346 12.16 -31.19 -1.16
C LYS A 346 12.56 -30.17 -2.22
N PHE A 347 12.04 -28.93 -2.13
CA PHE A 347 12.26 -27.92 -3.17
C PHE A 347 13.70 -27.38 -3.19
N LEU A 348 14.35 -27.30 -2.02
CA LEU A 348 15.78 -26.98 -1.88
C LEU A 348 16.73 -28.15 -2.24
N ALA A 349 16.18 -29.34 -2.51
CA ALA A 349 16.94 -30.59 -2.62
C ALA A 349 16.74 -31.28 -3.98
N GLN A 350 16.82 -30.52 -5.09
CA GLN A 350 16.75 -31.09 -6.44
C GLN A 350 17.89 -30.62 -7.35
N LYS A 351 19.12 -31.02 -7.00
CA LYS A 351 20.30 -30.89 -7.86
C LYS A 351 20.56 -32.20 -8.62
N THR A 352 20.60 -32.10 -9.96
CA THR A 352 21.11 -33.10 -10.94
C THR A 352 20.49 -34.51 -10.96
N GLY A 353 20.39 -35.12 -12.16
CA GLY A 353 20.37 -36.58 -12.30
C GLY A 353 19.12 -37.20 -12.94
N THR A 354 19.19 -37.36 -14.25
CA THR A 354 18.42 -38.25 -15.13
C THR A 354 17.79 -39.54 -14.51
N ALA A 355 16.47 -39.66 -14.72
CA ALA A 355 15.74 -40.86 -15.16
C ALA A 355 15.55 -42.12 -14.25
N LYS A 356 14.34 -42.72 -14.43
CA LYS A 356 13.86 -44.06 -14.06
C LYS A 356 13.68 -44.42 -12.57
N VAL A 357 12.39 -44.51 -12.19
CA VAL A 357 11.73 -45.60 -11.44
C VAL A 357 12.52 -46.28 -10.31
N GLY A 358 12.12 -46.01 -9.06
CA GLY A 358 12.45 -46.83 -7.90
C GLY A 358 11.85 -46.28 -6.61
N TRP A 359 10.93 -47.02 -5.98
CA TRP A 359 10.59 -46.83 -4.57
C TRP A 359 11.43 -47.80 -3.74
N VAL A 360 12.03 -47.33 -2.64
CA VAL A 360 12.16 -48.02 -1.34
C VAL A 360 12.75 -47.02 -0.34
N GLY A 361 12.38 -47.16 0.95
CA GLY A 361 12.64 -46.17 1.99
C GLY A 361 14.07 -46.17 2.56
N LEU A 362 14.26 -45.33 3.58
CA LEU A 362 15.51 -45.21 4.34
C LEU A 362 15.17 -45.09 5.84
N HIS A 363 15.84 -45.90 6.67
CA HIS A 363 15.66 -45.93 8.12
C HIS A 363 16.44 -44.81 8.83
N PHE A 364 15.99 -44.43 10.02
CA PHE A 364 16.80 -43.69 10.99
C PHE A 364 17.95 -44.55 11.53
N VAL A 365 19.13 -43.95 11.67
CA VAL A 365 20.11 -44.30 12.72
C VAL A 365 20.63 -42.98 13.29
N ARG A 366 20.56 -42.86 14.62
CA ARG A 366 20.95 -41.75 15.52
C ARG A 366 21.52 -40.48 14.89
#